data_AF-A0A8J7F0R2-F1
#
_entry.id   AF-A0A8J7F0R2-F1
#
_cell.length_a   1.000
_cell.length_b   1.000
_cell.length_c   1.000
_cell.angle_alpha   90.00
_cell.angle_beta   90.00
_cell.angle_gamma   90.00
#
_symmetry.space_group_name_H-M   'P 1'
#
loop_
_entity.id
_entity.type
_entity.pdbx_description
1 polymer ?
#
loop_
_entity_poly.entity_id
_entity_poly.type
_entity_poly.pdbx_seq_one_letter_code
_entity_poly.pdbx_strand_id
1 'polypeptide(L)' 'MQADKYPFAKEFITDTEGNIRKVVIDFSDYQRIVEAIEDKVLILAMKEVEGEERLSKEEALKYLASLETEDM' A
#
# COMPACT_ATOMS: atom_id res chain seq x y z
N MET A 1 2.24 -8.25 -28.85
CA MET A 1 3.02 -7.74 -27.70
C MET A 1 3.36 -8.93 -26.83
N GLN A 2 4.64 -9.18 -26.53
CA GLN A 2 5.03 -10.35 -25.75
C GLN A 2 4.94 -10.04 -24.25
N ALA A 3 4.13 -10.81 -23.53
CA ALA A 3 4.01 -10.79 -22.08
C ALA A 3 5.36 -11.01 -21.37
N ASP A 4 6.31 -11.63 -22.06
CA ASP A 4 7.69 -11.92 -21.62
C ASP A 4 8.49 -10.68 -21.18
N LYS A 5 8.05 -9.47 -21.52
CA LYS A 5 8.64 -8.20 -21.02
C LYS A 5 8.11 -7.75 -19.65
N TYR A 6 7.07 -8.39 -19.15
CA TYR A 6 6.37 -8.01 -17.92
C TYR A 6 6.31 -9.21 -16.97
N PRO A 7 7.14 -9.22 -15.92
CA PRO A 7 7.43 -10.42 -15.14
C PRO A 7 6.21 -11.04 -14.42
N PHE A 8 5.14 -10.28 -14.23
CA PHE A 8 3.92 -10.72 -13.54
C PHE A 8 2.72 -10.93 -14.49
N ALA A 9 2.83 -10.49 -15.76
CA ALA A 9 1.73 -10.55 -16.69
C ALA A 9 1.60 -11.94 -17.31
N LYS A 10 0.46 -12.60 -17.08
CA LYS A 10 0.10 -13.85 -17.75
C LYS A 10 -0.58 -13.60 -19.09
N GLU A 11 -1.46 -12.62 -19.13
CA GLU A 11 -2.24 -12.29 -20.32
C GLU A 11 -2.53 -10.79 -20.36
N PHE A 12 -2.61 -10.24 -21.58
CA PHE A 12 -3.12 -8.90 -21.82
C PHE A 12 -4.46 -8.98 -22.53
N ILE A 13 -5.44 -8.26 -21.98
CA ILE A 13 -6.73 -8.04 -22.65
C ILE A 13 -6.68 -6.66 -23.28
N THR A 14 -6.78 -6.60 -24.60
CA THR A 14 -6.67 -5.37 -25.39
C THR A 14 -8.03 -4.89 -25.90
N ASP A 15 -8.12 -3.61 -26.23
CA ASP A 15 -9.23 -3.09 -27.04
C ASP A 15 -9.07 -3.44 -28.53
N THR A 16 -10.00 -2.96 -29.37
CA THR A 16 -10.03 -3.21 -30.82
C THR A 16 -8.88 -2.60 -31.58
N GLU A 17 -8.19 -1.60 -31.00
CA GLU A 17 -7.00 -0.96 -31.57
C GLU A 17 -5.71 -1.65 -31.10
N GLY A 18 -5.81 -2.65 -30.23
CA GLY A 18 -4.68 -3.37 -29.67
C GLY A 18 -4.06 -2.71 -28.44
N ASN A 19 -4.68 -1.68 -27.87
CA ASN A 19 -4.20 -1.06 -26.64
C ASN A 19 -4.53 -1.93 -25.43
N ILE A 20 -3.57 -2.13 -24.52
CA ILE A 20 -3.79 -2.92 -23.29
C ILE A 20 -4.79 -2.19 -22.39
N ARG A 21 -5.88 -2.89 -22.03
CA ARG A 21 -6.90 -2.38 -21.09
C ARG A 21 -6.90 -3.13 -19.77
N LYS A 22 -6.50 -4.40 -19.75
CA LYS A 22 -6.39 -5.20 -18.53
C LYS A 22 -5.18 -6.13 -18.61
N VAL A 23 -4.65 -6.47 -17.44
CA VAL A 23 -3.58 -7.45 -17.28
C VAL A 23 -4.09 -8.54 -16.35
N VAL A 24 -3.96 -9.79 -16.78
CA VAL A 24 -4.21 -10.95 -15.93
C VAL A 24 -2.89 -11.32 -15.27
N ILE A 25 -2.90 -11.44 -13.95
CA ILE A 25 -1.75 -11.81 -13.13
C ILE A 25 -2.16 -12.93 -12.16
N ASP A 26 -1.18 -13.65 -11.61
CA ASP A 26 -1.48 -14.59 -10.53
C ASP A 26 -1.91 -13.86 -9.27
N PHE A 27 -2.84 -14.46 -8.54
CA PHE A 27 -3.29 -13.92 -7.27
C PHE A 27 -2.14 -13.77 -6.27
N SER A 28 -1.20 -14.71 -6.23
CA SER A 28 -0.01 -14.61 -5.37
C SER A 28 0.89 -13.43 -5.73
N ASP A 29 1.02 -13.11 -7.01
CA ASP A 29 1.82 -11.97 -7.45
C ASP A 29 1.09 -10.65 -7.19
N TYR A 30 -0.23 -10.62 -7.34
CA TYR A 30 -1.06 -9.50 -6.90
C TYR A 30 -0.86 -9.20 -5.40
N GLN A 31 -0.93 -10.23 -4.55
CA GLN A 31 -0.73 -10.08 -3.10
C GLN A 31 0.64 -9.49 -2.78
N ARG A 32 1.71 -10.01 -3.40
CA ARG A 32 3.07 -9.47 -3.22
C ARG A 32 3.20 -8.01 -3.64
N ILE A 33 2.51 -7.61 -4.71
CA ILE A 33 2.50 -6.22 -5.16
C ILE A 33 1.81 -5.34 -4.12
N VAL A 34 0.66 -5.77 -3.58
CA VAL A 34 -0.06 -5.05 -2.54
C VAL A 34 0.79 -4.90 -1.28
N GLU A 35 1.38 -5.99 -0.78
CA GLU A 35 2.27 -5.99 0.39
C GLU A 35 3.44 -5.02 0.19
N ALA A 36 4.09 -5.05 -0.98
CA ALA A 36 5.21 -4.14 -1.26
C ALA A 36 4.80 -2.67 -1.30
N ILE A 37 3.56 -2.36 -1.73
CA ILE A 37 3.02 -1.00 -1.71
C ILE A 37 2.71 -0.60 -0.27
N GLU A 38 2.08 -1.46 0.52
CA GLU A 38 1.76 -1.21 1.94
C GLU A 38 3.03 -0.94 2.74
N ASP A 39 4.05 -1.79 2.63
CA ASP A 39 5.34 -1.61 3.30
C ASP A 39 6.01 -0.29 2.91
N LYS A 40 5.95 0.06 1.61
CA LYS A 40 6.52 1.31 1.10
C LYS A 40 5.80 2.53 1.65
N VAL A 41 4.47 2.49 1.75
CA VAL A 41 3.70 3.60 2.31
C VAL A 41 3.93 3.70 3.82
N LEU A 42 3.99 2.55 4.51
CA LEU A 42 4.25 2.50 5.94
C LEU A 42 5.60 3.13 6.30
N ILE A 43 6.68 2.79 5.59
CA ILE A 43 7.99 3.39 5.87
C ILE A 43 8.03 4.90 5.63
N LEU A 44 7.23 5.42 4.67
CA LEU A 44 7.10 6.86 4.47
C LEU A 44 6.37 7.52 5.63
N ALA A 45 5.24 6.97 6.06
CA ALA A 45 4.50 7.47 7.21
C ALA A 45 5.36 7.45 8.49
N MET A 46 6.14 6.39 8.72
CA MET A 46 7.06 6.31 9.86
C MET A 46 8.17 7.37 9.80
N LYS A 47 8.66 7.72 8.61
CA LYS A 47 9.66 8.78 8.43
C LYS A 47 9.11 10.17 8.66
N GLU A 48 7.85 10.41 8.27
CA GLU A 48 7.20 11.71 8.49
C GLU A 48 7.12 12.05 9.98
N VAL A 49 6.93 11.04 10.84
CA VAL A 49 6.83 11.20 12.30
C VAL A 49 8.12 10.85 13.05
N GLU A 50 9.24 10.60 12.36
CA GLU A 50 10.48 10.07 12.98
C GLU A 50 11.04 10.99 14.09
N GLY A 51 10.84 12.30 13.93
CA GLY A 51 11.30 13.33 14.87
C GLY A 51 10.29 13.74 15.94
N GLU A 52 9.09 13.14 15.95
CA GLU A 52 8.07 13.45 16.95
C GLU A 52 8.41 12.88 18.33
N GLU A 53 7.76 13.42 19.37
CA GLU A 53 7.93 12.93 20.73
C GLU A 53 7.47 11.48 20.84
N ARG A 54 8.35 10.63 21.37
CA ARG A 54 8.02 9.22 21.60
C ARG A 54 7.28 9.08 22.92
N LEU A 55 6.06 8.57 22.84
CA LEU A 55 5.25 8.28 24.01
C LEU A 55 5.51 6.86 24.52
N SER A 56 5.54 6.69 25.84
CA SER A 56 5.33 5.38 26.45
C SER A 56 3.93 4.85 26.15
N LYS A 57 3.71 3.56 26.39
CA LYS A 57 2.37 2.96 26.20
C LYS A 57 1.31 3.69 27.03
N GLU A 58 1.62 4.00 28.29
CA GLU A 58 0.71 4.70 29.19
C GLU A 58 0.40 6.13 28.71
N GLU A 59 1.38 6.85 28.18
CA GLU A 59 1.20 8.19 27.62
C GLU A 59 0.39 8.16 26.33
N ALA A 60 0.68 7.22 25.42
CA ALA A 60 -0.06 7.04 24.18
C ALA A 60 -1.54 6.71 24.42
N LEU A 61 -1.84 5.86 25.41
CA LEU A 61 -3.23 5.55 25.79
C LEU A 61 -3.97 6.75 26.37
N LYS A 62 -3.30 7.57 27.18
CA LYS A 62 -3.88 8.82 27.69
C LYS A 62 -4.15 9.82 26.58
N TYR A 63 -3.19 9.97 25.67
CA TYR A 63 -3.32 10.85 24.50
C TYR A 63 -4.48 10.41 23.60
N LEU A 64 -4.60 9.11 23.31
CA LEU A 64 -5.72 8.57 22.54
C LEU A 64 -7.07 8.87 23.22
N ALA A 65 -7.18 8.64 24.53
CA ALA A 65 -8.41 8.93 25.28
C ALA A 65 -8.75 10.44 25.29
N SER A 66 -7.75 11.34 25.29
CA SER A 66 -8.02 12.77 25.20
C SER A 66 -8.57 13.19 23.84
N LEU A 67 -8.11 12.57 22.74
CA LEU A 67 -8.62 12.85 21.39
C LEU A 67 -10.10 12.45 21.26
N GLU A 68 -10.49 11.32 21.84
CA GLU A 68 -11.89 10.84 21.82
C GLU A 68 -12.85 11.73 22.62
N THR A 69 -12.34 12.49 23.60
CA THR A 69 -13.14 13.41 24.42
C THR A 69 -13.24 14.83 23.88
N GLU A 70 -12.34 15.24 22.98
CA GLU A 70 -12.37 16.58 22.35
C GLU A 70 -13.34 16.66 21.14
N ASP A 71 -13.77 15.52 20.61
CA ASP A 71 -14.77 15.40 19.54
C ASP A 71 -16.24 15.33 20.05
N MET A 72 -16.49 15.54 21.36
CA MET A 72 -17.83 15.66 21.98
C MET A 72 -18.09 17.06 22.54
#